data_AF-A0A5E6PL16-F1
#
_entry.id   AF-A0A5E6PL16-F1
#
_cell.length_a   1.000
_cell.length_b   1.000
_cell.length_c   1.000
_cell.angle_alpha   90.00
_cell.angle_beta   90.00
_cell.angle_gamma   90.00
#
_symmetry.space_group_name_H-M   'P 1'
#
loop_
_entity.id
_entity.type
_entity.pdbx_description
1 polymer ?
#
loop_
_entity_poly.entity_id
_entity_poly.type
_entity_poly.pdbx_seq_one_letter_code
_entity_poly.pdbx_strand_id
1 'polypeptide(L)'
;MYYNAPIAEGEGSIKQVSRPLYIEGIGTQSNEEDSLVGQGMGRGETGVAGRVQTSFTFIKQVLEDALQENPNSEITSITFDTFGFSRGAAAARHFSNEIVRGKQGPLRELLATYANNFSRTFVDQYGGSIRMGFIGLFDTVPSIAGFTNLGRVKSPIAPGVKLYLDPRFFKDVVHLVARDECRANFALSNVKPDYPEYAFPGVHSDIGGSYLDEVEECVLVSPMQTLDVWSNADVKTTSIYKDAARVKNHWLAKGWPAHLLEIVTPTALALPAEPQDRFGPKQKRVYAGLQLKRPVSGKLSTVYLRVMYQLAKEKGVPFTDIPGRTEYAVPQELQSLCDRFVAGDYSTTAEEEQLLKLKYIHTSANWNHPQGRRDGSGLRAVYINAPTDDGIRVQHPHVADWKLW
;
A
#
# COMPACT_ATOMS: atom_id res chain seq x y z
N MET A 1 12.27 -15.89 -3.88
CA MET A 1 12.69 -14.49 -4.19
C MET A 1 13.07 -14.42 -5.66
N TYR A 2 13.17 -13.25 -6.29
CA TYR A 2 13.55 -13.17 -7.72
C TYR A 2 14.94 -13.75 -7.95
N TYR A 3 15.06 -14.67 -8.90
CA TYR A 3 16.31 -15.35 -9.24
C TYR A 3 17.30 -14.35 -9.82
N ASN A 4 18.50 -14.31 -9.27
CA ASN A 4 19.58 -13.47 -9.77
C ASN A 4 20.67 -14.36 -10.35
N ALA A 5 20.83 -14.31 -11.67
CA ALA A 5 21.83 -15.07 -12.40
C ALA A 5 22.74 -14.09 -13.15
N PRO A 6 23.87 -13.65 -12.54
CA PRO A 6 24.79 -12.69 -13.13
C PRO A 6 25.34 -13.13 -14.49
N ILE A 7 25.71 -14.40 -14.55
CA ILE A 7 26.26 -15.05 -15.73
C ILE A 7 25.13 -15.72 -16.51
N ALA A 8 25.23 -15.71 -17.84
CA ALA A 8 24.26 -16.30 -18.73
C ALA A 8 24.20 -17.83 -18.56
N GLU A 9 23.03 -18.33 -18.19
CA GLU A 9 22.76 -19.74 -17.91
C GLU A 9 21.84 -20.38 -18.96
N GLY A 10 21.93 -21.69 -19.12
CA GLY A 10 21.12 -22.46 -20.05
C GLY A 10 21.93 -23.18 -21.13
N GLU A 11 21.26 -24.11 -21.82
CA GLU A 11 21.83 -24.90 -22.90
C GLU A 11 21.55 -24.28 -24.27
N GLY A 12 22.50 -24.42 -25.21
CA GLY A 12 22.35 -23.92 -26.57
C GLY A 12 22.86 -22.49 -26.78
N SER A 13 22.43 -21.87 -27.88
CA SER A 13 22.88 -20.54 -28.32
C SER A 13 22.16 -19.38 -27.66
N ILE A 14 20.99 -19.62 -27.04
CA ILE A 14 20.23 -18.62 -26.29
C ILE A 14 20.29 -18.99 -24.81
N LYS A 15 20.89 -18.11 -24.03
CA LYS A 15 21.03 -18.24 -22.58
C LYS A 15 20.24 -17.14 -21.88
N GLN A 16 19.95 -17.33 -20.61
CA GLN A 16 19.17 -16.39 -19.79
C GLN A 16 20.04 -15.72 -18.73
N VAL A 17 19.79 -14.43 -18.55
CA VAL A 17 20.34 -13.61 -17.46
C VAL A 17 19.12 -13.04 -16.73
N SER A 18 19.11 -13.15 -15.40
CA SER A 18 18.02 -12.63 -14.56
C SER A 18 18.58 -11.64 -13.55
N ARG A 19 17.95 -10.47 -13.43
CA ARG A 19 18.35 -9.39 -12.51
C ARG A 19 17.16 -8.85 -11.73
N PRO A 20 17.14 -8.94 -10.39
CA PRO A 20 16.21 -8.17 -9.59
C PRO A 20 16.63 -6.70 -9.59
N LEU A 21 15.66 -5.81 -9.75
CA LEU A 21 15.83 -4.37 -9.54
C LEU A 21 14.77 -3.90 -8.55
N TYR A 22 15.22 -3.33 -7.44
CA TYR A 22 14.34 -2.74 -6.44
C TYR A 22 14.27 -1.22 -6.61
N ILE A 23 13.05 -0.69 -6.66
CA ILE A 23 12.78 0.74 -6.70
C ILE A 23 12.12 1.14 -5.39
N GLU A 24 12.72 2.09 -4.68
CA GLU A 24 12.19 2.57 -3.41
C GLU A 24 10.78 3.18 -3.54
N GLY A 25 10.05 3.12 -2.43
CA GLY A 25 8.71 3.68 -2.31
C GLY A 25 8.62 5.18 -2.59
N ILE A 26 7.45 5.58 -3.07
CA ILE A 26 7.08 7.00 -3.21
C ILE A 26 6.84 7.57 -1.81
N GLY A 27 7.58 8.60 -1.44
CA GLY A 27 7.51 9.25 -0.11
C GLY A 27 8.61 8.83 0.88
N THR A 28 9.56 7.97 0.49
CA THR A 28 10.77 7.67 1.27
C THR A 28 11.98 8.30 0.58
N GLN A 29 12.68 9.22 1.24
CA GLN A 29 14.05 9.60 0.88
C GLN A 29 14.97 9.10 1.99
N SER A 30 16.03 8.39 1.62
CA SER A 30 17.04 7.91 2.55
C SER A 30 17.86 9.07 3.14
N ASN A 31 17.95 9.14 4.47
CA ASN A 31 18.97 9.85 5.25
C ASN A 31 18.94 11.39 5.32
N GLU A 32 17.77 12.03 5.35
CA GLU A 32 17.67 13.33 6.03
C GLU A 32 16.55 13.28 7.08
N GLU A 33 16.84 13.80 8.27
CA GLU A 33 15.85 14.00 9.34
C GLU A 33 14.56 14.53 8.73
N ASP A 34 13.43 13.92 9.08
CA ASP A 34 12.08 14.23 8.59
C ASP A 34 11.85 15.74 8.48
N SER A 35 12.25 16.30 7.34
CA SER A 35 12.18 17.71 7.08
C SER A 35 10.78 17.96 6.57
N LEU A 36 9.98 18.59 7.43
CA LEU A 36 8.63 19.13 7.16
C LEU A 36 8.54 20.02 5.89
N VAL A 37 9.66 20.26 5.20
CA VAL A 37 9.82 21.10 4.02
C VAL A 37 9.72 20.30 2.69
N GLY A 38 9.80 18.96 2.71
CA GLY A 38 9.61 18.13 1.51
C GLY A 38 8.14 17.89 1.10
N GLN A 39 7.18 18.29 1.95
CA GLN A 39 5.78 17.85 1.86
C GLN A 39 4.93 18.62 0.82
N GLY A 40 5.51 19.61 0.12
CA GLY A 40 4.80 20.48 -0.83
C GLY A 40 5.00 20.21 -2.33
N MET A 41 5.88 19.27 -2.71
CA MET A 41 6.23 19.03 -4.13
C MET A 41 5.83 17.63 -4.63
N GLY A 42 4.61 17.17 -4.31
CA GLY A 42 4.04 15.92 -4.84
C GLY A 42 3.76 15.88 -6.35
N ARG A 43 4.36 16.79 -7.14
CA ARG A 43 4.33 16.82 -8.62
C ARG A 43 5.72 16.64 -9.26
N GLY A 44 6.80 16.66 -8.48
CA GLY A 44 8.19 16.49 -8.94
C GLY A 44 8.69 15.05 -8.86
N GLU A 45 10.00 14.86 -9.09
CA GLU A 45 10.77 13.60 -9.23
C GLU A 45 10.42 12.44 -8.26
N THR A 46 9.75 12.73 -7.14
CA THR A 46 9.36 11.76 -6.12
C THR A 46 7.98 11.11 -6.34
N GLY A 47 7.16 11.58 -7.30
CA GLY A 47 5.85 11.01 -7.64
C GLY A 47 5.93 9.71 -8.47
N VAL A 48 4.78 9.09 -8.75
CA VAL A 48 4.70 7.82 -9.52
C VAL A 48 5.46 7.90 -10.85
N ALA A 49 5.18 8.92 -11.67
CA ALA A 49 5.87 9.10 -12.95
C ALA A 49 7.37 9.35 -12.79
N GLY A 50 7.78 10.11 -11.77
CA GLY A 50 9.19 10.37 -11.46
C GLY A 50 9.94 9.09 -11.10
N ARG A 51 9.38 8.26 -10.20
CA ARG A 51 9.97 6.97 -9.83
C ARG A 51 10.06 6.00 -11.00
N VAL A 52 9.05 5.98 -11.88
CA VAL A 52 9.11 5.19 -13.12
C VAL A 52 10.23 5.71 -14.03
N GLN A 53 10.40 7.02 -14.17
CA GLN A 53 11.50 7.57 -14.95
C GLN A 53 12.87 7.19 -14.36
N THR A 54 13.06 7.31 -13.04
CA THR A 54 14.28 6.87 -12.36
C THR A 54 14.56 5.38 -12.58
N SER A 55 13.53 4.54 -12.64
CA SER A 55 13.71 3.11 -12.88
C SER A 55 14.40 2.82 -14.21
N PHE A 56 14.17 3.62 -15.26
CA PHE A 56 14.85 3.46 -16.55
C PHE A 56 16.35 3.75 -16.49
N THR A 57 16.79 4.66 -15.61
CA THR A 57 18.22 4.88 -15.34
C THR A 57 18.85 3.65 -14.70
N PHE A 58 18.17 3.01 -13.75
CA PHE A 58 18.69 1.78 -13.15
C PHE A 58 18.64 0.59 -14.10
N ILE A 59 17.60 0.48 -14.95
CA ILE A 59 17.54 -0.56 -15.99
C ILE A 59 18.72 -0.42 -16.96
N LYS A 60 19.12 0.80 -17.29
CA LYS A 60 20.32 1.07 -18.10
C LYS A 60 21.57 0.51 -17.42
N GLN A 61 21.77 0.79 -16.14
CA GLN A 61 22.89 0.24 -15.37
C GLN A 61 22.88 -1.30 -15.32
N VAL A 62 21.72 -1.89 -15.06
CA VAL A 62 21.55 -3.35 -15.02
C VAL A 62 21.91 -4.00 -16.36
N LEU A 63 21.56 -3.35 -17.47
CA LEU A 63 21.92 -3.81 -18.82
C LEU A 63 23.43 -3.70 -19.06
N GLU A 64 24.05 -2.58 -18.65
CA GLU A 64 25.50 -2.39 -18.74
C GLU A 64 26.26 -3.47 -17.97
N ASP A 65 25.87 -3.72 -16.72
CA ASP A 65 26.48 -4.73 -15.87
C ASP A 65 26.34 -6.13 -16.51
N ALA A 66 25.15 -6.46 -16.99
CA ALA A 66 24.91 -7.75 -17.66
C ALA A 66 25.79 -7.93 -18.92
N LEU A 67 26.02 -6.87 -19.69
CA LEU A 67 26.90 -6.90 -20.87
C LEU A 67 28.38 -7.04 -20.49
N GLN A 68 28.82 -6.38 -19.41
CA GLN A 68 30.19 -6.48 -18.90
C GLN A 68 30.50 -7.87 -18.33
N GLU A 69 29.54 -8.45 -17.60
CA GLU A 69 29.66 -9.77 -16.99
C GLU A 69 29.57 -10.92 -18.01
N ASN A 70 28.99 -10.67 -19.19
CA ASN A 70 28.79 -11.66 -20.24
C ASN A 70 29.45 -11.22 -21.57
N PRO A 71 30.79 -11.07 -21.61
CA PRO A 71 31.48 -10.61 -22.79
C PRO A 71 31.27 -11.58 -23.97
N ASN A 72 31.18 -11.03 -25.19
CA ASN A 72 30.91 -11.76 -26.44
C ASN A 72 29.48 -12.33 -26.57
N SER A 73 28.53 -11.84 -25.77
CA SER A 73 27.11 -12.15 -25.93
C SER A 73 26.36 -10.99 -26.59
N GLU A 74 25.25 -11.32 -27.28
CA GLU A 74 24.30 -10.35 -27.82
C GLU A 74 22.94 -10.52 -27.12
N ILE A 75 22.22 -9.42 -26.92
CA ILE A 75 20.87 -9.44 -26.35
C ILE A 75 19.87 -9.78 -27.47
N THR A 76 19.17 -10.90 -27.31
CA THR A 76 18.13 -11.36 -28.27
C THR A 76 16.72 -10.92 -27.87
N SER A 77 16.47 -10.77 -26.57
CA SER A 77 15.21 -10.29 -26.03
C SER A 77 15.36 -9.74 -24.61
N ILE A 78 14.41 -8.91 -24.20
CA ILE A 78 14.28 -8.37 -22.84
C ILE A 78 12.84 -8.64 -22.38
N THR A 79 12.71 -9.29 -21.23
CA THR A 79 11.43 -9.52 -20.56
C THR A 79 11.43 -8.82 -19.21
N PHE A 80 10.35 -8.10 -18.92
CA PHE A 80 10.16 -7.42 -17.65
C PHE A 80 9.04 -8.09 -16.85
N ASP A 81 9.37 -8.54 -15.64
CA ASP A 81 8.40 -8.85 -14.60
C ASP A 81 8.35 -7.67 -13.64
N THR A 82 7.15 -7.19 -13.29
CA THR A 82 7.00 -6.05 -12.39
C THR A 82 6.10 -6.40 -11.22
N PHE A 83 6.51 -5.95 -10.04
CA PHE A 83 5.77 -6.12 -8.81
C PHE A 83 5.64 -4.76 -8.14
N GLY A 84 4.49 -4.50 -7.53
CA GLY A 84 4.30 -3.25 -6.82
C GLY A 84 3.22 -3.34 -5.75
N PHE A 85 3.46 -2.61 -4.66
CA PHE A 85 2.49 -2.43 -3.58
C PHE A 85 2.04 -0.96 -3.50
N SER A 86 0.74 -0.72 -3.31
CA SER A 86 0.19 0.61 -3.09
C SER A 86 0.46 1.56 -4.27
N ARG A 87 1.14 2.69 -4.02
CA ARG A 87 1.64 3.58 -5.07
C ARG A 87 2.71 2.92 -5.95
N GLY A 88 3.46 1.97 -5.42
CA GLY A 88 4.36 1.12 -6.19
C GLY A 88 3.61 0.23 -7.19
N ALA A 89 2.40 -0.23 -6.86
CA ALA A 89 1.54 -0.94 -7.81
C ALA A 89 1.05 -0.01 -8.93
N ALA A 90 0.71 1.25 -8.60
CA ALA A 90 0.41 2.27 -9.60
C ALA A 90 1.63 2.56 -10.50
N ALA A 91 2.84 2.60 -9.93
CA ALA A 91 4.09 2.72 -10.67
C ALA A 91 4.35 1.51 -11.57
N ALA A 92 4.12 0.28 -11.09
CA ALA A 92 4.25 -0.93 -11.89
C ALA A 92 3.30 -0.93 -13.11
N ARG A 93 2.04 -0.49 -12.92
CA ARG A 93 1.07 -0.32 -14.02
C ARG A 93 1.52 0.74 -15.03
N HIS A 94 2.01 1.88 -14.53
CA HIS A 94 2.48 2.95 -15.39
C HIS A 94 3.75 2.56 -16.15
N PHE A 95 4.72 1.95 -15.46
CA PHE A 95 5.94 1.39 -16.04
C PHE A 95 5.62 0.41 -17.17
N SER A 96 4.69 -0.52 -16.94
CA SER A 96 4.27 -1.51 -17.95
C SER A 96 3.73 -0.82 -19.22
N ASN A 97 2.94 0.24 -19.07
CA ASN A 97 2.48 1.06 -20.19
C ASN A 97 3.62 1.81 -20.92
N GLU A 98 4.65 2.23 -20.19
CA GLU A 98 5.81 2.89 -20.80
C GLU A 98 6.72 1.90 -21.54
N ILE A 99 6.80 0.64 -21.10
CA ILE A 99 7.49 -0.44 -21.83
C ILE A 99 6.83 -0.73 -23.18
N VAL A 100 5.49 -0.70 -23.26
CA VAL A 100 4.75 -0.92 -24.52
C VAL A 100 5.14 0.10 -25.60
N ARG A 101 5.56 1.31 -25.21
CA ARG A 101 5.99 2.33 -26.16
C ARG A 101 7.32 2.00 -26.84
N GLY A 102 8.10 1.04 -26.34
CA GLY A 102 9.40 0.64 -26.90
C GLY A 102 10.29 1.84 -27.20
N LYS A 103 10.78 1.94 -28.44
CA LYS A 103 11.61 3.07 -28.91
C LYS A 103 10.91 4.44 -28.96
N GLN A 104 9.58 4.49 -28.84
CA GLN A 104 8.82 5.74 -28.73
C GLN A 104 8.63 6.18 -27.28
N GLY A 105 9.13 5.38 -26.33
CA GLY A 105 9.07 5.61 -24.89
C GLY A 105 10.45 5.77 -24.25
N PRO A 106 10.54 5.60 -22.93
CA PRO A 106 11.77 5.78 -22.16
C PRO A 106 12.91 4.82 -22.53
N LEU A 107 12.62 3.68 -23.17
CA LEU A 107 13.64 2.74 -23.65
C LEU A 107 14.44 3.27 -24.84
N ARG A 108 14.02 4.36 -25.50
CA ARG A 108 14.67 4.90 -26.70
C ARG A 108 16.17 5.13 -26.52
N GLU A 109 16.56 5.78 -25.42
CA GLU A 109 17.96 6.12 -25.16
C GLU A 109 18.78 4.84 -24.98
N LEU A 110 18.32 3.92 -24.13
CA LEU A 110 18.96 2.63 -23.88
C LEU A 110 19.16 1.85 -25.19
N LEU A 111 18.11 1.71 -26.00
CA LEU A 111 18.18 0.99 -27.27
C LEU A 111 19.16 1.64 -28.27
N ALA A 112 19.27 2.97 -28.27
CA ALA A 112 20.21 3.69 -29.12
C ALA A 112 21.65 3.58 -28.62
N THR A 113 21.89 3.69 -27.32
CA THR A 113 23.23 3.64 -26.71
C THR A 113 23.89 2.27 -26.90
N TYR A 114 23.14 1.17 -26.73
CA TYR A 114 23.68 -0.19 -26.84
C TYR A 114 23.26 -0.89 -28.14
N ALA A 115 23.00 -0.15 -29.22
CA ALA A 115 22.51 -0.71 -30.48
C ALA A 115 23.38 -1.87 -31.02
N ASN A 116 24.70 -1.81 -30.82
CA ASN A 116 25.64 -2.84 -31.27
C ASN A 116 25.69 -4.08 -30.37
N ASN A 117 25.05 -4.04 -29.20
CA ASN A 117 24.96 -5.17 -28.26
C ASN A 117 23.68 -5.99 -28.43
N PHE A 118 22.73 -5.51 -29.25
CA PHE A 118 21.53 -6.25 -29.61
C PHE A 118 21.77 -7.12 -30.83
N SER A 119 21.18 -8.32 -30.82
CA SER A 119 21.32 -9.23 -31.95
C SER A 119 20.66 -8.65 -33.21
N ARG A 120 21.15 -9.07 -34.38
CA ARG A 120 20.57 -8.65 -35.69
C ARG A 120 19.09 -9.01 -35.85
N THR A 121 18.61 -9.97 -35.07
CA THR A 121 17.20 -10.40 -35.06
C THR A 121 16.35 -9.68 -34.00
N PHE A 122 16.95 -8.78 -33.21
CA PHE A 122 16.26 -8.05 -32.17
C PHE A 122 15.27 -7.04 -32.77
N VAL A 123 14.00 -7.16 -32.37
CA VAL A 123 12.94 -6.24 -32.80
C VAL A 123 12.63 -5.26 -31.67
N ASP A 124 12.97 -3.99 -31.91
CA ASP A 124 12.85 -2.85 -30.97
C ASP A 124 11.42 -2.38 -30.63
N GLN A 125 10.42 -3.20 -31.00
CA GLN A 125 9.00 -2.97 -30.77
C GLN A 125 8.47 -3.94 -29.71
N TYR A 126 7.48 -3.47 -28.95
CA TYR A 126 6.79 -4.33 -27.99
C TYR A 126 6.13 -5.53 -28.68
N GLY A 127 6.22 -6.71 -28.06
CA GLY A 127 5.74 -7.98 -28.61
C GLY A 127 6.74 -8.66 -29.56
N GLY A 128 7.75 -7.92 -30.05
CA GLY A 128 8.91 -8.48 -30.73
C GLY A 128 9.91 -9.06 -29.73
N SER A 129 11.04 -8.37 -29.55
CA SER A 129 12.07 -8.74 -28.59
C SER A 129 11.91 -8.08 -27.21
N ILE A 130 10.98 -7.14 -27.04
CA ILE A 130 10.68 -6.47 -25.76
C ILE A 130 9.29 -6.91 -25.29
N ARG A 131 9.19 -7.45 -24.07
CA ARG A 131 7.94 -8.02 -23.56
C ARG A 131 7.75 -7.73 -22.07
N MET A 132 6.50 -7.68 -21.64
CA MET A 132 6.15 -7.85 -20.23
C MET A 132 5.88 -9.34 -20.00
N GLY A 133 6.42 -9.91 -18.92
CA GLY A 133 6.06 -11.23 -18.43
C GLY A 133 4.87 -11.12 -17.49
N PHE A 134 5.15 -11.04 -16.18
CA PHE A 134 4.17 -10.99 -15.11
C PHE A 134 4.04 -9.59 -14.48
N ILE A 135 2.81 -9.21 -14.14
CA ILE A 135 2.50 -7.97 -13.39
C ILE A 135 1.80 -8.36 -12.08
N GLY A 136 2.55 -8.35 -10.97
CA GLY A 136 2.06 -8.66 -9.63
C GLY A 136 1.73 -7.40 -8.83
N LEU A 137 0.45 -7.17 -8.56
CA LEU A 137 -0.02 -5.97 -7.88
C LEU A 137 -0.52 -6.31 -6.47
N PHE A 138 -0.15 -5.48 -5.50
CA PHE A 138 -0.72 -5.49 -4.15
C PHE A 138 -1.42 -4.15 -3.92
N ASP A 139 -2.73 -4.21 -3.75
CA ASP A 139 -3.60 -3.14 -3.27
C ASP A 139 -3.31 -1.75 -3.87
N THR A 140 -3.46 -1.62 -5.19
CA THR A 140 -3.13 -0.40 -5.95
C THR A 140 -3.89 0.83 -5.44
N VAL A 141 -3.14 1.83 -4.97
CA VAL A 141 -3.65 3.15 -4.57
C VAL A 141 -2.91 4.23 -5.37
N PRO A 142 -3.57 4.89 -6.34
CA PRO A 142 -2.91 5.80 -7.27
C PRO A 142 -2.54 7.15 -6.65
N SER A 143 -3.28 7.59 -5.64
CA SER A 143 -2.96 8.78 -4.84
C SER A 143 -3.59 8.69 -3.45
N ILE A 144 -2.91 9.28 -2.45
CA ILE A 144 -3.47 9.47 -1.11
C ILE A 144 -3.87 10.93 -1.02
N ALA A 145 -5.19 11.21 -1.01
CA ALA A 145 -5.71 12.58 -1.07
C ALA A 145 -5.31 13.45 0.14
N GLY A 146 -4.90 12.85 1.27
CA GLY A 146 -4.57 13.57 2.50
C GLY A 146 -3.17 14.17 2.61
N PHE A 147 -2.18 13.74 1.82
CA PHE A 147 -0.80 14.27 1.91
C PHE A 147 -0.53 15.44 0.96
N THR A 148 -1.37 15.64 -0.06
CA THR A 148 -1.10 16.60 -1.15
C THR A 148 -2.19 17.63 -1.36
N ASN A 149 -3.36 17.53 -0.72
CA ASN A 149 -4.52 18.33 -1.10
C ASN A 149 -5.10 19.13 0.07
N LEU A 150 -4.56 20.34 0.27
CA LEU A 150 -5.28 21.47 0.87
C LEU A 150 -6.42 21.92 -0.06
N GLY A 151 -7.48 21.11 -0.15
CA GLY A 151 -8.72 21.46 -0.85
C GLY A 151 -8.62 21.39 -2.39
N ARG A 152 -9.63 20.76 -2.99
CA ARG A 152 -9.87 20.62 -4.45
C ARG A 152 -8.88 19.74 -5.21
N VAL A 153 -9.23 18.46 -5.37
CA VAL A 153 -8.93 17.74 -6.61
C VAL A 153 -10.19 17.02 -7.09
N LYS A 154 -10.61 17.37 -8.31
CA LYS A 154 -11.73 16.79 -9.07
C LYS A 154 -11.32 15.53 -9.86
N SER A 155 -10.17 14.92 -9.56
CA SER A 155 -9.64 13.77 -10.29
C SER A 155 -8.97 12.76 -9.35
N PRO A 156 -9.36 11.48 -9.38
CA PRO A 156 -8.81 10.42 -8.54
C PRO A 156 -7.41 9.91 -8.97
N ILE A 157 -6.90 10.37 -10.12
CA ILE A 157 -5.64 9.92 -10.71
C ILE A 157 -4.67 11.11 -10.81
N ALA A 158 -3.42 10.90 -10.39
CA ALA A 158 -2.36 11.88 -10.59
C ALA A 158 -2.18 12.13 -12.10
N PRO A 159 -2.20 13.40 -12.57
CA PRO A 159 -2.07 13.70 -14.00
C PRO A 159 -0.84 13.03 -14.62
N GLY A 160 -1.03 12.33 -15.74
CA GLY A 160 0.04 11.65 -16.49
C GLY A 160 0.35 10.21 -16.06
N VAL A 161 -0.26 9.69 -14.99
CA VAL A 161 -0.10 8.29 -14.58
C VAL A 161 -1.10 7.40 -15.31
N LYS A 162 -0.60 6.46 -16.13
CA LYS A 162 -1.41 5.49 -16.86
C LYS A 162 -1.65 4.23 -16.04
N LEU A 163 -2.88 4.03 -15.60
CA LEU A 163 -3.24 2.87 -14.79
C LEU A 163 -3.90 1.77 -15.61
N TYR A 164 -4.60 2.09 -16.70
CA TYR A 164 -5.22 1.07 -17.53
C TYR A 164 -4.17 0.11 -18.10
N LEU A 165 -4.41 -1.19 -17.95
CA LEU A 165 -3.59 -2.24 -18.51
C LEU A 165 -4.40 -2.85 -19.65
N ASP A 166 -3.99 -2.64 -20.89
CA ASP A 166 -4.74 -3.13 -22.05
C ASP A 166 -4.52 -4.65 -22.23
N PRO A 167 -5.58 -5.48 -22.25
CA PRO A 167 -5.48 -6.93 -22.43
C PRO A 167 -4.82 -7.37 -23.74
N ARG A 168 -4.70 -6.48 -24.72
CA ARG A 168 -3.95 -6.74 -25.95
C ARG A 168 -2.45 -6.87 -25.68
N PHE A 169 -1.93 -6.12 -24.71
CA PHE A 169 -0.50 -6.09 -24.39
C PHE A 169 -0.17 -6.98 -23.20
N PHE A 170 -0.94 -6.92 -22.11
CA PHE A 170 -0.59 -7.61 -20.87
C PHE A 170 -1.48 -8.84 -20.69
N LYS A 171 -0.86 -10.02 -20.53
CA LYS A 171 -1.56 -11.30 -20.41
C LYS A 171 -1.59 -11.82 -18.98
N ASP A 172 -0.47 -11.70 -18.26
CA ASP A 172 -0.32 -12.25 -16.92
C ASP A 172 -0.27 -11.12 -15.89
N VAL A 173 -1.46 -10.68 -15.46
CA VAL A 173 -1.65 -9.69 -14.40
C VAL A 173 -2.42 -10.32 -13.26
N VAL A 174 -1.96 -10.12 -12.03
CA VAL A 174 -2.63 -10.57 -10.82
C VAL A 174 -2.65 -9.42 -9.82
N HIS A 175 -3.79 -9.18 -9.18
CA HIS A 175 -3.94 -8.14 -8.17
C HIS A 175 -4.53 -8.69 -6.87
N LEU A 176 -3.75 -8.65 -5.79
CA LEU A 176 -4.25 -8.95 -4.44
C LEU A 176 -4.76 -7.67 -3.80
N VAL A 177 -6.00 -7.65 -3.30
CA VAL A 177 -6.65 -6.45 -2.76
C VAL A 177 -7.10 -6.64 -1.33
N ALA A 178 -7.03 -5.56 -0.55
CA ALA A 178 -7.46 -5.54 0.84
C ALA A 178 -8.99 -5.49 0.93
N ARG A 179 -9.59 -6.52 1.53
CA ARG A 179 -11.04 -6.62 1.77
C ARG A 179 -11.50 -5.62 2.82
N ASP A 180 -10.72 -5.45 3.89
CA ASP A 180 -11.14 -4.75 5.11
C ASP A 180 -10.63 -3.30 5.19
N GLU A 181 -9.97 -2.80 4.14
CA GLU A 181 -9.51 -1.42 4.04
C GLU A 181 -10.69 -0.46 3.78
N CYS A 182 -10.88 0.54 4.64
CA CYS A 182 -11.98 1.50 4.52
C CYS A 182 -11.57 2.97 4.73
N ARG A 183 -10.26 3.28 4.73
CA ARG A 183 -9.79 4.67 4.83
C ARG A 183 -10.18 5.47 3.59
N ALA A 184 -10.66 6.70 3.82
CA ALA A 184 -11.08 7.59 2.76
C ALA A 184 -9.95 7.95 1.77
N ASN A 185 -8.70 7.95 2.24
CA ASN A 185 -7.53 8.30 1.43
C ASN A 185 -6.88 7.11 0.71
N PHE A 186 -7.43 5.89 0.82
CA PHE A 186 -6.84 4.66 0.26
C PHE A 186 -7.77 4.04 -0.80
N ALA A 187 -8.22 4.86 -1.76
CA ALA A 187 -9.08 4.40 -2.84
C ALA A 187 -8.38 3.35 -3.71
N LEU A 188 -9.05 2.21 -3.92
CA LEU A 188 -8.54 1.11 -4.72
C LEU A 188 -8.66 1.44 -6.22
N SER A 189 -7.64 1.13 -7.00
CA SER A 189 -7.76 1.09 -8.47
C SER A 189 -7.81 -0.36 -8.95
N ASN A 190 -8.97 -0.77 -9.43
CA ASN A 190 -9.24 -2.15 -9.82
C ASN A 190 -8.53 -2.53 -11.13
N VAL A 191 -8.43 -3.84 -11.35
CA VAL A 191 -8.08 -4.47 -12.63
C VAL A 191 -9.20 -5.37 -13.18
N LYS A 192 -10.29 -5.57 -12.43
CA LYS A 192 -11.52 -6.22 -12.93
C LYS A 192 -12.24 -5.36 -13.97
N PRO A 193 -12.92 -5.99 -14.95
CA PRO A 193 -13.07 -7.44 -15.14
C PRO A 193 -11.92 -8.09 -15.93
N ASP A 194 -10.99 -7.29 -16.46
CA ASP A 194 -10.01 -7.72 -17.46
C ASP A 194 -8.98 -8.72 -16.90
N TYR A 195 -8.69 -8.67 -15.59
CA TYR A 195 -7.66 -9.50 -14.95
C TYR A 195 -8.10 -10.13 -13.62
N PRO A 196 -7.46 -11.25 -13.21
CA PRO A 196 -7.62 -11.81 -11.87
C PRO A 196 -7.31 -10.82 -10.75
N GLU A 197 -8.30 -10.62 -9.89
CA GLU A 197 -8.19 -9.76 -8.71
C GLU A 197 -8.89 -10.43 -7.53
N TYR A 198 -8.11 -10.72 -6.49
CA TYR A 198 -8.51 -11.54 -5.35
C TYR A 198 -8.53 -10.68 -4.09
N ALA A 199 -9.69 -10.61 -3.45
CA ALA A 199 -9.86 -9.88 -2.20
C ALA A 199 -9.55 -10.79 -1.01
N PHE A 200 -8.63 -10.34 -0.16
CA PHE A 200 -8.15 -11.09 1.00
C PHE A 200 -8.48 -10.38 2.31
N PRO A 201 -8.71 -11.12 3.41
CA PRO A 201 -8.85 -10.55 4.74
C PRO A 201 -7.68 -9.62 5.10
N GLY A 202 -7.98 -8.49 5.73
CA GLY A 202 -6.97 -7.52 6.12
C GLY A 202 -7.06 -6.19 5.39
N VAL A 203 -6.29 -5.24 5.92
CA VAL A 203 -6.20 -3.87 5.41
C VAL A 203 -4.97 -3.71 4.50
N HIS A 204 -4.79 -2.50 3.94
CA HIS A 204 -3.78 -2.22 2.92
C HIS A 204 -2.39 -2.85 3.16
N SER A 205 -1.81 -2.62 4.34
CA SER A 205 -0.47 -3.11 4.70
C SER A 205 -0.46 -4.53 5.26
N ASP A 206 -1.63 -5.12 5.58
CA ASP A 206 -1.73 -6.56 5.81
C ASP A 206 -1.51 -7.31 4.49
N ILE A 207 -1.99 -6.75 3.38
CA ILE A 207 -1.82 -7.33 2.03
C ILE A 207 -0.40 -7.12 1.50
N GLY A 208 0.07 -5.88 1.49
CA GLY A 208 1.37 -5.53 0.88
C GLY A 208 2.58 -5.72 1.77
N GLY A 209 2.38 -5.99 3.07
CA GLY A 209 3.42 -5.88 4.08
C GLY A 209 3.69 -4.43 4.48
N SER A 210 4.47 -4.27 5.55
CA SER A 210 4.99 -3.03 6.18
C SER A 210 4.63 -2.89 7.67
N TYR A 211 3.74 -3.74 8.19
CA TYR A 211 3.53 -3.83 9.63
C TYR A 211 4.70 -4.57 10.28
N LEU A 212 5.02 -4.16 11.51
CA LEU A 212 5.99 -4.86 12.34
C LEU A 212 5.46 -6.25 12.71
N ASP A 213 6.38 -7.18 12.96
CA ASP A 213 6.03 -8.57 13.30
C ASP A 213 5.08 -8.63 14.50
N GLU A 214 5.31 -7.79 15.52
CA GLU A 214 4.42 -7.60 16.66
C GLU A 214 4.40 -6.13 17.08
N VAL A 215 3.21 -5.57 17.30
CA VAL A 215 3.03 -4.21 17.82
C VAL A 215 1.82 -4.15 18.75
N GLU A 216 1.90 -3.30 19.77
CA GLU A 216 0.72 -2.92 20.55
C GLU A 216 -0.05 -1.82 19.80
N GLU A 217 -1.10 -2.21 19.10
CA GLU A 217 -2.01 -1.29 18.44
C GLU A 217 -2.78 -0.47 19.49
N CYS A 218 -2.64 0.86 19.42
CA CYS A 218 -3.34 1.81 20.28
C CYS A 218 -4.04 2.87 19.42
N VAL A 219 -5.29 2.62 19.02
CA VAL A 219 -5.98 3.44 18.01
C VAL A 219 -7.34 3.94 18.50
N LEU A 220 -7.64 5.20 18.20
CA LEU A 220 -8.97 5.76 18.41
C LEU A 220 -9.92 5.25 17.33
N VAL A 221 -10.90 4.46 17.74
CA VAL A 221 -11.92 3.87 16.85
C VAL A 221 -13.18 4.73 16.75
N SER A 222 -13.17 5.87 17.43
CA SER A 222 -14.14 6.96 17.29
C SER A 222 -13.42 8.30 17.29
N PRO A 223 -13.99 9.36 16.69
CA PRO A 223 -13.46 10.72 16.83
C PRO A 223 -13.31 11.08 18.32
N MET A 224 -12.21 11.77 18.66
CA MET A 224 -12.07 12.38 19.98
C MET A 224 -13.10 13.52 20.09
N GLN A 225 -14.01 13.41 21.04
CA GLN A 225 -15.00 14.46 21.32
C GLN A 225 -14.47 15.41 22.39
N THR A 226 -14.91 16.66 22.32
CA THR A 226 -14.52 17.72 23.26
C THR A 226 -15.76 18.41 23.81
N LEU A 227 -15.72 18.82 25.08
CA LEU A 227 -16.80 19.59 25.70
C LEU A 227 -16.23 20.53 26.76
N ASP A 228 -16.70 21.77 26.77
CA ASP A 228 -16.34 22.74 27.81
C ASP A 228 -17.31 22.61 28.97
N VAL A 229 -16.77 22.39 30.18
CA VAL A 229 -17.53 22.13 31.40
C VAL A 229 -16.97 22.94 32.56
N TRP A 230 -17.76 23.10 33.62
CA TRP A 230 -17.28 23.67 34.86
C TRP A 230 -16.12 22.85 35.45
N SER A 231 -15.17 23.50 36.12
CA SER A 231 -13.95 22.82 36.60
C SER A 231 -14.22 21.65 37.55
N ASN A 232 -15.32 21.67 38.29
CA ASN A 232 -15.74 20.60 39.21
C ASN A 232 -16.49 19.45 38.52
N ALA A 233 -16.91 19.59 37.25
CA ALA A 233 -17.65 18.56 36.56
C ALA A 233 -16.79 17.33 36.28
N ASP A 234 -17.34 16.14 36.53
CA ASP A 234 -16.73 14.87 36.16
C ASP A 234 -17.04 14.55 34.69
N VAL A 235 -16.00 14.30 33.89
CA VAL A 235 -16.13 13.90 32.47
C VAL A 235 -17.06 12.69 32.31
N LYS A 236 -17.11 11.76 33.26
CA LYS A 236 -17.97 10.56 33.18
C LYS A 236 -19.47 10.86 33.15
N THR A 237 -19.87 12.05 33.59
CA THR A 237 -21.28 12.48 33.62
C THR A 237 -21.73 13.18 32.33
N THR A 238 -20.78 13.54 31.46
CA THR A 238 -21.01 14.36 30.26
C THR A 238 -21.66 13.59 29.10
N SER A 239 -22.21 14.32 28.12
CA SER A 239 -22.72 13.75 26.87
C SER A 239 -21.65 13.00 26.08
N ILE A 240 -20.45 13.58 25.96
CA ILE A 240 -19.35 13.00 25.19
C ILE A 240 -18.89 11.63 25.74
N TYR A 241 -18.93 11.44 27.07
CA TYR A 241 -18.62 10.16 27.69
C TYR A 241 -19.72 9.12 27.45
N LYS A 242 -20.99 9.53 27.54
CA LYS A 242 -22.14 8.68 27.22
C LYS A 242 -22.12 8.23 25.76
N ASP A 243 -21.72 9.10 24.85
CA ASP A 243 -21.57 8.77 23.43
C ASP A 243 -20.41 7.79 23.22
N ALA A 244 -19.25 7.99 23.86
CA ALA A 244 -18.15 7.03 23.82
C ALA A 244 -18.55 5.65 24.39
N ALA A 245 -19.36 5.62 25.45
CA ALA A 245 -19.93 4.38 25.99
C ALA A 245 -20.91 3.70 25.03
N ARG A 246 -21.73 4.48 24.28
CA ARG A 246 -22.60 3.95 23.23
C ARG A 246 -21.78 3.31 22.11
N VAL A 247 -20.69 3.96 21.68
CA VAL A 247 -19.77 3.38 20.68
C VAL A 247 -19.12 2.10 21.22
N LYS A 248 -18.70 2.09 22.50
CA LYS A 248 -18.14 0.88 23.12
C LYS A 248 -19.14 -0.27 23.07
N ASN A 249 -20.39 -0.05 23.42
CA ASN A 249 -21.44 -1.07 23.37
C ASN A 249 -21.68 -1.60 21.94
N HIS A 250 -21.58 -0.74 20.92
CA HIS A 250 -21.66 -1.17 19.51
C HIS A 250 -20.50 -2.10 19.13
N TRP A 251 -19.29 -1.80 19.57
CA TRP A 251 -18.13 -2.66 19.33
C TRP A 251 -18.25 -4.01 20.07
N LEU A 252 -18.74 -4.01 21.31
CA LEU A 252 -19.05 -5.23 22.05
C LEU A 252 -20.09 -6.09 21.31
N ALA A 253 -21.14 -5.48 20.77
CA ALA A 253 -22.16 -6.18 19.98
C ALA A 253 -21.60 -6.78 18.68
N LYS A 254 -20.53 -6.18 18.12
CA LYS A 254 -19.75 -6.75 17.01
C LYS A 254 -18.76 -7.84 17.44
N GLY A 255 -18.82 -8.32 18.69
CA GLY A 255 -17.99 -9.41 19.20
C GLY A 255 -16.55 -9.01 19.54
N TRP A 256 -16.30 -7.73 19.83
CA TRP A 256 -14.98 -7.30 20.34
C TRP A 256 -14.88 -7.55 21.86
N PRO A 257 -13.74 -8.08 22.37
CA PRO A 257 -13.55 -8.28 23.80
C PRO A 257 -13.50 -6.95 24.59
N ALA A 258 -14.22 -6.89 25.70
CA ALA A 258 -14.35 -5.66 26.50
C ALA A 258 -13.03 -5.15 27.08
N HIS A 259 -12.08 -6.04 27.35
CA HIS A 259 -10.77 -5.68 27.92
C HIS A 259 -9.83 -4.99 26.90
N LEU A 260 -10.12 -5.09 25.60
CA LEU A 260 -9.37 -4.38 24.55
C LEU A 260 -9.92 -2.97 24.27
N LEU A 261 -11.07 -2.62 24.86
CA LEU A 261 -11.80 -1.40 24.57
C LEU A 261 -11.81 -0.46 25.78
N GLU A 262 -11.13 0.67 25.66
CA GLU A 262 -10.99 1.66 26.72
C GLU A 262 -11.62 2.99 26.32
N ILE A 263 -12.46 3.56 27.19
CA ILE A 263 -12.90 4.95 27.03
C ILE A 263 -11.79 5.83 27.60
N VAL A 264 -11.04 6.48 26.73
CA VAL A 264 -9.93 7.35 27.11
C VAL A 264 -10.41 8.77 27.36
N THR A 265 -9.96 9.35 28.47
CA THR A 265 -10.24 10.73 28.85
C THR A 265 -8.92 11.46 29.15
N PRO A 266 -8.24 11.99 28.12
CA PRO A 266 -7.02 12.79 28.29
C PRO A 266 -7.17 13.92 29.31
N THR A 267 -6.03 14.42 29.82
CA THR A 267 -5.98 15.53 30.78
C THR A 267 -6.78 16.73 30.27
N ALA A 268 -7.72 17.22 31.09
CA ALA A 268 -8.55 18.35 30.75
C ALA A 268 -7.71 19.64 30.60
N LEU A 269 -8.05 20.46 29.61
CA LEU A 269 -7.38 21.74 29.37
C LEU A 269 -8.12 22.85 30.15
N ALA A 270 -7.43 23.53 31.06
CA ALA A 270 -8.00 24.70 31.74
C ALA A 270 -8.25 25.83 30.72
N LEU A 271 -9.44 26.41 30.74
CA LEU A 271 -9.81 27.50 29.84
C LEU A 271 -9.53 28.86 30.51
N PRO A 272 -9.04 29.86 29.74
CA PRO A 272 -8.83 31.20 30.28
C PRO A 272 -10.17 31.81 30.73
N ALA A 273 -10.13 32.58 31.81
CA ALA A 273 -11.31 33.34 32.24
C ALA A 273 -11.66 34.41 31.20
N GLU A 274 -12.94 34.53 30.87
CA GLU A 274 -13.46 35.61 30.02
C GLU A 274 -13.07 36.96 30.64
N PRO A 275 -12.50 37.91 29.87
CA PRO A 275 -12.05 39.20 30.41
C PRO A 275 -13.14 40.00 31.12
N GLN A 276 -14.40 39.77 30.72
CA GLN A 276 -15.60 40.42 31.27
C GLN A 276 -16.13 39.74 32.55
N ASP A 277 -15.71 38.50 32.86
CA ASP A 277 -16.20 37.72 34.01
C ASP A 277 -15.05 37.02 34.74
N ARG A 278 -14.10 37.80 35.27
CA ARG A 278 -12.93 37.30 36.00
C ARG A 278 -13.27 36.56 37.31
N PHE A 279 -14.45 36.78 37.85
CA PHE A 279 -14.95 36.13 39.06
C PHE A 279 -15.92 34.98 38.76
N GLY A 280 -16.20 34.74 37.47
CA GLY A 280 -17.04 33.65 37.00
C GLY A 280 -16.48 32.27 37.30
N PRO A 281 -17.32 31.23 37.29
CA PRO A 281 -16.88 29.87 37.56
C PRO A 281 -15.87 29.42 36.52
N LYS A 282 -14.74 28.87 36.97
CA LYS A 282 -13.69 28.37 36.09
C LYS A 282 -14.21 27.22 35.22
N GLN A 283 -13.79 27.21 33.96
CA GLN A 283 -14.12 26.16 33.00
C GLN A 283 -12.88 25.36 32.61
N LYS A 284 -13.13 24.13 32.15
CA LYS A 284 -12.13 23.25 31.56
C LYS A 284 -12.73 22.56 30.35
N ARG A 285 -11.90 22.28 29.35
CA ARG A 285 -12.25 21.42 28.22
C ARG A 285 -11.91 19.98 28.56
N VAL A 286 -12.91 19.12 28.52
CA VAL A 286 -12.78 17.67 28.71
C VAL A 286 -12.85 16.93 27.39
N TYR A 287 -12.34 15.70 27.39
CA TYR A 287 -12.15 14.86 26.21
C TYR A 287 -12.68 13.46 26.47
N ALA A 288 -13.31 12.85 25.48
CA ALA A 288 -13.71 11.45 25.53
C ALA A 288 -13.68 10.81 24.14
N GLY A 289 -13.15 9.60 24.06
CA GLY A 289 -13.16 8.78 22.85
C GLY A 289 -12.96 7.30 23.19
N LEU A 290 -13.32 6.42 22.26
CA LEU A 290 -13.07 4.98 22.39
C LEU A 290 -11.73 4.63 21.75
N GLN A 291 -10.86 3.99 22.53
CA GLN A 291 -9.60 3.45 22.08
C GLN A 291 -9.68 1.92 22.04
N LEU A 292 -9.17 1.33 20.96
CA LEU A 292 -8.81 -0.07 20.88
C LEU A 292 -7.33 -0.21 21.25
N LYS A 293 -7.04 -1.08 22.21
CA LYS A 293 -5.70 -1.41 22.66
C LYS A 293 -5.50 -2.92 22.64
N ARG A 294 -4.56 -3.42 21.82
CA ARG A 294 -4.28 -4.85 21.70
C ARG A 294 -2.91 -5.15 21.08
N PRO A 295 -2.32 -6.33 21.33
CA PRO A 295 -1.26 -6.84 20.47
C PRO A 295 -1.82 -7.26 19.12
N VAL A 296 -1.10 -6.94 18.04
CA VAL A 296 -1.40 -7.35 16.67
C VAL A 296 -0.10 -7.71 15.95
N SER A 297 -0.17 -8.66 15.02
CA SER A 297 0.99 -9.15 14.28
C SER A 297 0.90 -8.84 12.79
N GLY A 298 1.99 -8.32 12.21
CA GLY A 298 2.14 -8.09 10.77
C GLY A 298 2.35 -9.35 9.93
N LYS A 299 2.38 -10.55 10.54
CA LYS A 299 2.70 -11.81 9.85
C LYS A 299 1.64 -12.28 8.86
N LEU A 300 0.44 -11.68 8.84
CA LEU A 300 -0.57 -12.01 7.82
C LEU A 300 -0.07 -11.77 6.40
N SER A 301 0.76 -10.74 6.20
CA SER A 301 1.41 -10.45 4.92
C SER A 301 2.27 -11.59 4.37
N THR A 302 2.79 -12.47 5.23
CA THR A 302 3.56 -13.65 4.80
C THR A 302 2.70 -14.70 4.10
N VAL A 303 1.40 -14.76 4.40
CA VAL A 303 0.43 -15.60 3.68
C VAL A 303 0.25 -15.08 2.26
N TYR A 304 0.03 -13.77 2.10
CA TYR A 304 -0.21 -13.17 0.79
C TYR A 304 1.05 -13.10 -0.07
N LEU A 305 2.23 -13.00 0.55
CA LEU A 305 3.50 -13.21 -0.12
C LEU A 305 3.55 -14.60 -0.77
N ARG A 306 3.13 -15.67 -0.07
CA ARG A 306 3.12 -17.04 -0.62
C ARG A 306 2.09 -17.23 -1.72
N VAL A 307 0.92 -16.60 -1.60
CA VAL A 307 -0.09 -16.59 -2.67
C VAL A 307 0.47 -15.94 -3.93
N MET A 308 1.00 -14.71 -3.84
CA MET A 308 1.59 -14.03 -5.01
C MET A 308 2.78 -14.82 -5.57
N TYR A 309 3.64 -15.35 -4.69
CA TYR A 309 4.77 -16.18 -5.08
C TYR A 309 4.33 -17.37 -5.93
N GLN A 310 3.32 -18.11 -5.47
CA GLN A 310 2.79 -19.27 -6.19
C GLN A 310 2.17 -18.85 -7.53
N LEU A 311 1.31 -17.84 -7.53
CA LEU A 311 0.64 -17.36 -8.74
C LEU A 311 1.65 -16.88 -9.80
N ALA A 312 2.72 -16.20 -9.40
CA ALA A 312 3.75 -15.77 -10.35
C ALA A 312 4.62 -16.95 -10.83
N LYS A 313 4.96 -17.89 -9.94
CA LYS A 313 5.75 -19.09 -10.29
C LYS A 313 5.00 -19.97 -11.30
N GLU A 314 3.69 -20.12 -11.16
CA GLU A 314 2.81 -20.80 -12.14
C GLU A 314 2.82 -20.12 -13.53
N LYS A 315 3.11 -18.82 -13.57
CA LYS A 315 3.28 -18.04 -14.80
C LYS A 315 4.72 -17.99 -15.32
N GLY A 316 5.62 -18.75 -14.71
CA GLY A 316 7.00 -18.89 -15.15
C GLY A 316 7.94 -17.78 -14.68
N VAL A 317 7.54 -16.95 -13.71
CA VAL A 317 8.46 -15.99 -13.08
C VAL A 317 9.60 -16.75 -12.43
N PRO A 318 10.88 -16.41 -12.72
CA PRO A 318 12.03 -17.15 -12.22
C PRO A 318 12.26 -16.82 -10.75
N PHE A 319 11.55 -17.52 -9.87
CA PHE A 319 11.71 -17.40 -8.43
C PHE A 319 12.53 -18.53 -7.84
N THR A 320 13.48 -18.19 -6.96
CA THR A 320 14.07 -19.11 -6.00
C THR A 320 13.08 -19.44 -4.89
N ASP A 321 13.34 -20.53 -4.17
CA ASP A 321 12.57 -20.88 -2.98
C ASP A 321 12.61 -19.75 -1.94
N ILE A 322 11.52 -19.61 -1.19
CA ILE A 322 11.43 -18.64 -0.10
C ILE A 322 12.42 -19.09 0.99
N PRO A 323 13.36 -18.23 1.43
CA PRO A 323 14.30 -18.61 2.46
C PRO A 323 13.61 -19.03 3.77
N GLY A 324 14.13 -20.05 4.45
CA GLY A 324 13.66 -20.49 5.77
C GLY A 324 14.01 -19.52 6.92
N ARG A 325 13.92 -18.20 6.69
CA ARG A 325 14.15 -17.16 7.69
C ARG A 325 12.86 -16.82 8.42
N THR A 326 12.99 -16.36 9.66
CA THR A 326 11.86 -15.98 10.53
C THR A 326 11.00 -14.87 9.93
N GLU A 327 11.58 -13.97 9.14
CA GLU A 327 10.87 -12.89 8.44
C GLU A 327 9.81 -13.42 7.44
N TYR A 328 10.05 -14.59 6.82
CA TYR A 328 9.13 -15.23 5.85
C TYR A 328 8.34 -16.43 6.42
N ALA A 329 8.51 -16.70 7.71
CA ALA A 329 7.84 -17.81 8.37
C ALA A 329 6.35 -17.47 8.58
N VAL A 330 5.48 -18.37 8.14
CA VAL A 330 4.05 -18.30 8.43
C VAL A 330 3.84 -18.87 9.84
N PRO A 331 3.15 -18.16 10.74
CA PRO A 331 2.79 -18.69 12.05
C PRO A 331 1.99 -20.00 11.92
N GLN A 332 2.24 -20.95 12.82
CA GLN A 332 1.60 -22.28 12.77
C GLN A 332 0.07 -22.22 12.69
N GLU A 333 -0.55 -21.27 13.40
CA GLU A 333 -2.01 -21.06 13.39
C GLU A 333 -2.56 -20.51 12.07
N LEU A 334 -1.70 -19.94 11.21
CA LEU A 334 -2.06 -19.50 9.85
C LEU A 334 -1.67 -20.51 8.78
N GLN A 335 -1.00 -21.62 9.12
CA GLN A 335 -0.47 -22.55 8.12
C GLN A 335 -1.58 -23.18 7.27
N SER A 336 -2.65 -23.67 7.91
CA SER A 336 -3.79 -24.27 7.20
C SER A 336 -4.54 -23.27 6.31
N LEU A 337 -4.66 -22.01 6.74
CA LEU A 337 -5.21 -20.92 5.93
C LEU A 337 -4.31 -20.66 4.71
N CYS A 338 -2.99 -20.57 4.95
CA CYS A 338 -2.00 -20.32 3.92
C CYS A 338 -1.98 -21.41 2.86
N ASP A 339 -1.95 -22.68 3.26
CA ASP A 339 -1.93 -23.82 2.33
C ASP A 339 -3.18 -23.83 1.45
N ARG A 340 -4.34 -23.52 2.03
CA ARG A 340 -5.62 -23.39 1.31
C ARG A 340 -5.59 -22.25 0.28
N PHE A 341 -5.10 -21.08 0.70
CA PHE A 341 -5.00 -19.91 -0.18
C PHE A 341 -4.00 -20.14 -1.32
N VAL A 342 -2.86 -20.77 -1.03
CA VAL A 342 -1.87 -21.15 -2.06
C VAL A 342 -2.45 -22.16 -3.05
N ALA A 343 -3.34 -23.06 -2.60
CA ALA A 343 -4.06 -23.99 -3.46
C ALA A 343 -5.19 -23.34 -4.29
N GLY A 344 -5.45 -22.04 -4.12
CA GLY A 344 -6.45 -21.29 -4.88
C GLY A 344 -7.85 -21.25 -4.26
N ASP A 345 -8.04 -21.81 -3.06
CA ASP A 345 -9.27 -21.65 -2.28
C ASP A 345 -9.10 -20.51 -1.27
N TYR A 346 -9.75 -19.38 -1.56
CA TYR A 346 -9.65 -18.15 -0.75
C TYR A 346 -10.75 -18.03 0.30
N SER A 347 -11.44 -19.12 0.64
CA SER A 347 -12.48 -19.14 1.67
C SER A 347 -11.91 -19.18 3.09
N THR A 348 -12.63 -18.54 4.02
CA THR A 348 -12.30 -18.50 5.44
C THR A 348 -13.38 -19.18 6.27
N THR A 349 -12.96 -19.83 7.36
CA THR A 349 -13.86 -20.36 8.40
C THR A 349 -14.20 -19.27 9.42
N ALA A 350 -15.23 -19.47 10.23
CA ALA A 350 -15.61 -18.51 11.27
C ALA A 350 -14.53 -18.36 12.35
N GLU A 351 -13.85 -19.46 12.68
CA GLU A 351 -12.74 -19.49 13.63
C GLU A 351 -11.53 -18.71 13.10
N GLU A 352 -11.22 -18.87 11.81
CA GLU A 352 -10.17 -18.10 11.14
C GLU A 352 -10.51 -16.61 11.08
N GLU A 353 -11.74 -16.24 10.72
CA GLU A 353 -12.16 -14.83 10.73
C GLU A 353 -12.01 -14.20 12.13
N GLN A 354 -12.36 -14.95 13.19
CA GLN A 354 -12.18 -14.48 14.56
C GLN A 354 -10.70 -14.34 14.95
N LEU A 355 -9.85 -15.32 14.58
CA LEU A 355 -8.41 -15.26 14.79
C LEU A 355 -7.79 -14.07 14.07
N LEU A 356 -8.07 -13.94 12.78
CA LEU A 356 -7.59 -12.87 11.91
C LEU A 356 -8.01 -11.52 12.47
N LYS A 357 -9.31 -11.36 12.77
CA LYS A 357 -9.85 -10.14 13.36
C LYS A 357 -9.15 -9.74 14.64
N LEU A 358 -8.84 -10.68 15.54
CA LEU A 358 -8.31 -10.36 16.86
C LEU A 358 -6.78 -10.19 16.91
N LYS A 359 -6.03 -10.90 16.06
CA LYS A 359 -4.57 -10.98 16.16
C LYS A 359 -3.78 -10.46 14.95
N TYR A 360 -4.41 -10.37 13.77
CA TYR A 360 -3.66 -10.17 12.52
C TYR A 360 -4.14 -9.01 11.65
N ILE A 361 -5.45 -8.75 11.59
CA ILE A 361 -6.01 -7.66 10.80
C ILE A 361 -5.85 -6.37 11.58
N HIS A 362 -5.07 -5.43 11.05
CA HIS A 362 -4.86 -4.13 11.68
C HIS A 362 -6.06 -3.22 11.52
N THR A 363 -6.24 -2.30 12.46
CA THR A 363 -7.27 -1.25 12.41
C THR A 363 -6.68 -0.03 11.70
N SER A 364 -6.46 -0.15 10.39
CA SER A 364 -5.87 0.94 9.60
C SER A 364 -6.72 2.21 9.63
N ALA A 365 -8.04 2.07 9.60
CA ALA A 365 -8.99 3.17 9.71
C ALA A 365 -9.19 3.59 11.17
N ASN A 366 -8.70 4.77 11.53
CA ASN A 366 -8.76 5.30 12.88
C ASN A 366 -8.74 6.84 12.92
N TRP A 367 -9.05 7.37 14.09
CA TRP A 367 -9.14 8.79 14.37
C TRP A 367 -7.92 9.31 15.16
N ASN A 368 -6.78 8.62 15.09
CA ASN A 368 -5.57 9.14 15.70
C ASN A 368 -5.11 10.40 14.95
N HIS A 369 -4.72 11.42 15.69
CA HIS A 369 -4.09 12.60 15.10
C HIS A 369 -2.67 12.23 14.66
N PRO A 370 -2.22 12.59 13.44
CA PRO A 370 -0.91 12.20 12.92
C PRO A 370 0.27 12.73 13.74
N GLN A 371 0.09 13.85 14.44
CA GLN A 371 1.09 14.39 15.39
C GLN A 371 0.96 13.82 16.82
N GLY A 372 0.20 12.74 17.03
CA GLY A 372 0.00 12.13 18.36
C GLY A 372 -0.83 12.97 19.34
N ARG A 373 -1.43 14.08 18.88
CA ARG A 373 -2.25 14.97 19.71
C ARG A 373 -3.54 14.29 20.14
N ARG A 374 -3.91 14.49 21.41
CA ARG A 374 -5.13 13.93 22.03
C ARG A 374 -6.10 15.00 22.52
N ASP A 375 -5.80 16.27 22.27
CA ASP A 375 -6.54 17.45 22.73
C ASP A 375 -7.61 17.94 21.74
N GLY A 376 -7.88 17.15 20.69
CA GLY A 376 -8.82 17.49 19.62
C GLY A 376 -8.43 18.75 18.81
N SER A 377 -7.24 19.32 19.03
CA SER A 377 -6.75 20.48 18.30
C SER A 377 -6.23 20.05 16.93
N GLY A 378 -6.68 20.73 15.88
CA GLY A 378 -6.30 20.44 14.50
C GLY A 378 -7.43 20.77 13.52
N LEU A 379 -7.08 21.00 12.25
CA LEU A 379 -8.08 21.09 11.19
C LEU A 379 -8.73 19.72 11.01
N ARG A 380 -10.06 19.65 10.79
CA ARG A 380 -10.77 18.41 10.42
C ARG A 380 -10.12 17.66 9.24
N ALA A 381 -9.37 18.38 8.40
CA ALA A 381 -8.60 17.87 7.28
C ALA A 381 -7.37 16.99 7.64
N VAL A 382 -7.10 16.73 8.93
CA VAL A 382 -5.83 16.13 9.39
C VAL A 382 -5.97 14.66 9.86
N TYR A 383 -7.18 14.08 9.83
CA TYR A 383 -7.36 12.64 10.09
C TYR A 383 -7.06 11.81 8.83
N ILE A 384 -5.77 11.63 8.53
CA ILE A 384 -5.28 10.94 7.32
C ILE A 384 -5.82 9.49 7.22
N ASN A 385 -6.06 8.85 8.36
CA ASN A 385 -6.55 7.48 8.47
C ASN A 385 -8.06 7.39 8.76
N ALA A 386 -8.83 8.48 8.64
CA ALA A 386 -10.26 8.41 8.88
C ALA A 386 -10.94 7.43 7.90
N PRO A 387 -11.91 6.62 8.38
CA PRO A 387 -12.74 5.80 7.51
C PRO A 387 -13.59 6.69 6.58
N THR A 388 -14.12 6.10 5.51
CA THR A 388 -15.25 6.69 4.77
C THR A 388 -16.50 6.72 5.65
N ASP A 389 -17.43 7.66 5.36
CA ASP A 389 -18.63 7.85 6.17
C ASP A 389 -19.54 6.61 6.22
N ASP A 390 -19.54 5.80 5.16
CA ASP A 390 -20.28 4.54 5.04
C ASP A 390 -19.46 3.30 5.44
N GLY A 391 -18.17 3.47 5.74
CA GLY A 391 -17.24 2.38 5.99
C GLY A 391 -16.93 1.51 4.76
N ILE A 392 -17.31 1.97 3.55
CA ILE A 392 -17.07 1.27 2.29
C ILE A 392 -15.90 1.93 1.57
N ARG A 393 -14.94 1.12 1.13
CA ARG A 393 -13.78 1.59 0.37
C ARG A 393 -14.20 2.20 -0.96
N VAL A 394 -13.67 3.37 -1.29
CA VAL A 394 -13.77 3.94 -2.64
C VAL A 394 -13.00 3.06 -3.62
N GLN A 395 -13.60 2.74 -4.76
CA GLN A 395 -12.98 1.96 -5.83
C GLN A 395 -13.07 2.70 -7.17
N HIS A 396 -12.01 2.61 -7.97
CA HIS A 396 -11.92 3.16 -9.31
C HIS A 396 -11.89 2.02 -10.34
N PRO A 397 -12.74 2.10 -11.38
CA PRO A 397 -12.85 1.03 -12.37
C PRO A 397 -11.59 0.93 -13.23
N HIS A 398 -11.36 -0.27 -13.78
CA HIS A 398 -10.31 -0.50 -14.77
C HIS A 398 -10.79 -0.06 -16.15
N VAL A 399 -10.56 1.22 -16.47
CA VAL A 399 -10.94 1.80 -17.77
C VAL A 399 -9.83 2.71 -18.28
N ALA A 400 -9.74 2.82 -19.61
CA ALA A 400 -8.78 3.69 -20.25
C ALA A 400 -9.02 5.16 -19.88
N ASP A 401 -7.93 5.91 -19.69
CA ASP A 401 -7.97 7.30 -19.19
C ASP A 401 -8.87 8.22 -20.04
N TRP A 402 -9.01 7.97 -21.35
CA TRP A 402 -9.86 8.76 -22.25
C TRP A 402 -11.37 8.49 -22.10
N LYS A 403 -11.77 7.50 -21.30
CA LYS A 403 -13.17 7.22 -20.94
C LYS A 403 -13.60 7.81 -19.59
N LEU A 404 -12.66 8.43 -18.86
CA LEU A 404 -12.88 8.97 -17.51
C LEU A 404 -13.25 10.47 -17.49
N TRP A 405 -13.52 11.07 -18.66
CA TRP A 405 -13.78 12.51 -18.83
C TRP A 405 -15.11 12.79 -19.50
#